data_AF-A0A6G9YWV8-F1
#
_entry.id   AF-A0A6G9YWV8-F1
#
_cell.length_a   1.000
_cell.length_b   1.000
_cell.length_c   1.000
_cell.angle_alpha   90.00
_cell.angle_beta   90.00
_cell.angle_gamma   90.00
#
_symmetry.space_group_name_H-M   'P 1'
#
loop_
_entity.id
_entity.type
_entity.pdbx_description
1 polymer ?
#
loop_
_entity_poly.entity_id
_entity_poly.type
_entity_poly.pdbx_seq_one_letter_code
_entity_poly.pdbx_strand_id
1 'polypeptide(L)'
;MKMDVAALHAIARDLKWSADVLDESARAVGTAARYDAADAGRDYRTRGDRLGRALAGVGTRIQAWATCVRGTGELIDSSATGSASADGASAAGITSAGGTLV
;
A
#
# COMPACT_ATOMS: atom_id res chain seq x y z
N MET A 1 8.20 17.38 -20.68
CA MET A 1 7.77 17.28 -19.27
C MET A 1 8.86 16.53 -18.52
N LYS A 2 9.52 17.13 -17.53
CA LYS A 2 10.56 16.45 -16.74
C LYS A 2 9.87 15.78 -15.56
N MET A 3 9.98 14.47 -15.45
CA MET A 3 9.38 13.73 -14.35
C MET A 3 10.17 14.02 -13.07
N ASP A 4 9.49 14.44 -12.00
CA ASP A 4 10.12 14.63 -10.70
C ASP A 4 10.22 13.27 -9.98
N VAL A 5 11.33 12.59 -10.24
CA VAL A 5 11.64 11.27 -9.66
C VAL A 5 11.66 11.32 -8.13
N ALA A 6 12.13 12.42 -7.54
CA ALA A 6 12.19 12.56 -6.09
C ALA A 6 10.80 12.68 -5.47
N ALA A 7 9.91 13.44 -6.11
CA ALA A 7 8.51 13.54 -5.70
C ALA A 7 7.77 12.19 -5.83
N LEU A 8 8.03 11.42 -6.89
CA LEU A 8 7.42 10.09 -7.06
C LEU A 8 7.88 9.09 -6.01
N HIS A 9 9.18 9.08 -5.66
CA HIS A 9 9.66 8.28 -4.54
C HIS A 9 9.04 8.69 -3.20
N ALA A 10 8.77 9.99 -2.99
CA ALA A 10 8.08 10.45 -1.79
C ALA A 10 6.63 9.92 -1.74
N ILE A 11 5.87 10.07 -2.82
CA ILE A 11 4.50 9.52 -2.93
C ILE A 11 4.50 8.00 -2.71
N ALA A 12 5.45 7.27 -3.30
CA ALA A 12 5.57 5.83 -3.11
C ALA A 12 5.82 5.45 -1.63
N ARG A 13 6.67 6.19 -0.92
CA ARG A 13 6.89 5.98 0.52
C ARG A 13 5.63 6.26 1.34
N ASP A 14 4.91 7.35 1.04
CA ASP A 14 3.70 7.72 1.76
C ASP A 14 2.58 6.68 1.57
N LEU A 15 2.46 6.12 0.36
CA LEU A 15 1.53 5.03 0.08
C LEU A 15 1.90 3.75 0.85
N LYS A 16 3.19 3.36 0.83
CA LYS A 16 3.66 2.19 1.59
C LYS A 16 3.41 2.36 3.09
N TRP A 17 3.69 3.53 3.65
CA TRP A 17 3.39 3.86 5.05
C TRP A 17 1.88 3.81 5.33
N SER A 18 1.05 4.37 4.45
CA SER A 18 -0.41 4.31 4.59
C SER A 18 -0.94 2.88 4.58
N ALA A 19 -0.36 2.01 3.73
CA ALA A 19 -0.69 0.59 3.71
C ALA A 19 -0.35 -0.11 5.03
N ASP A 20 0.78 0.23 5.66
CA ASP A 20 1.15 -0.33 6.97
C ASP A 20 0.16 0.09 8.07
N VAL A 21 -0.28 1.35 8.06
CA VAL A 21 -1.33 1.85 8.98
C VAL A 21 -2.66 1.13 8.77
N LEU A 22 -3.04 0.87 7.51
CA LEU A 22 -4.26 0.13 7.18
C LEU A 22 -4.16 -1.34 7.63
N ASP A 23 -3.03 -2.00 7.40
CA ASP A 23 -2.81 -3.38 7.86
C ASP A 23 -2.91 -3.48 9.39
N GLU A 24 -2.33 -2.52 10.11
CA GLU A 24 -2.44 -2.50 11.57
C GLU A 24 -3.88 -2.27 12.04
N SER A 25 -4.61 -1.39 11.37
CA SER A 25 -6.04 -1.17 11.63
C SER A 25 -6.87 -2.43 11.36
N ALA A 26 -6.56 -3.19 10.31
CA ALA A 26 -7.23 -4.46 10.01
C ALA A 26 -6.99 -5.50 11.12
N ARG A 27 -5.77 -5.58 11.64
CA ARG A 27 -5.43 -6.46 12.78
C ARG A 27 -6.18 -6.04 14.04
N ALA A 28 -6.21 -4.74 14.34
CA ALA A 28 -6.93 -4.22 15.51
C ALA A 28 -8.43 -4.57 15.45
N VAL A 29 -9.08 -4.39 14.29
CA VAL A 29 -10.48 -4.80 14.08
C VAL A 29 -10.66 -6.31 14.29
N GLY A 30 -9.73 -7.13 13.77
CA GLY A 30 -9.74 -8.58 13.97
C GLY A 30 -9.62 -8.99 15.44
N THR A 31 -8.80 -8.29 16.24
CA THR A 31 -8.69 -8.53 17.68
C THR A 31 -9.92 -8.09 18.47
N ALA A 32 -10.52 -6.96 18.08
CA ALA A 32 -11.76 -6.45 18.67
C ALA A 32 -12.99 -7.30 18.31
N ALA A 33 -12.93 -8.09 17.22
CA ALA A 33 -14.00 -9.00 16.81
C ALA A 33 -14.24 -10.19 17.74
N ARG A 34 -13.43 -10.36 18.81
CA ARG A 34 -13.66 -11.32 19.90
C ARG A 34 -14.79 -10.86 20.83
N TYR A 35 -15.96 -10.55 20.26
CA TYR A 35 -17.17 -10.42 21.04
C TYR A 35 -17.63 -11.83 21.41
N ASP A 36 -17.27 -12.31 22.59
CA ASP A 36 -17.59 -13.68 23.01
C ASP A 36 -19.09 -13.77 23.34
N ALA A 37 -19.75 -14.78 22.79
CA ALA A 37 -21.11 -15.16 23.13
C ALA A 37 -21.30 -15.45 24.63
N ALA A 38 -20.21 -15.79 25.33
CA ALA A 38 -20.18 -15.94 26.78
C ALA A 38 -20.51 -14.62 27.52
N ASP A 39 -20.07 -13.47 26.99
CA ASP A 39 -20.25 -12.17 27.65
C ASP A 39 -21.65 -11.57 27.45
N ALA A 40 -22.33 -11.96 26.38
CA ALA A 40 -23.62 -11.39 26.00
C ALA A 40 -24.83 -12.12 26.60
N GLY A 41 -24.63 -13.30 27.19
CA GLY A 41 -25.72 -14.18 27.63
C GLY A 41 -26.46 -14.84 26.45
N ARG A 42 -27.27 -15.88 26.75
CA ARG A 42 -27.88 -16.76 25.72
C ARG A 42 -28.71 -16.01 24.67
N ASP A 43 -29.36 -14.92 25.05
CA ASP A 43 -30.26 -14.15 24.18
C ASP A 43 -29.54 -13.27 23.15
N TYR A 44 -28.28 -12.93 23.41
CA TYR A 44 -27.50 -12.05 22.53
C TYR A 44 -26.44 -12.78 21.70
N ARG A 45 -26.29 -14.09 21.86
CA ARG A 45 -25.34 -14.93 21.10
C ARG A 45 -25.45 -14.72 19.59
N THR A 46 -26.67 -14.79 19.03
CA THR A 46 -26.90 -14.57 17.60
C THR A 46 -26.48 -13.16 17.13
N ARG A 47 -26.65 -12.15 17.98
CA ARG A 47 -26.25 -10.76 17.67
C ARG A 47 -24.72 -10.63 17.74
N GLY A 48 -24.07 -11.23 18.74
CA GLY A 48 -22.62 -11.34 18.85
C GLY A 48 -22.00 -12.03 17.64
N ASP A 49 -22.52 -13.18 17.22
CA ASP A 49 -22.04 -13.91 16.03
C ASP A 49 -22.18 -13.11 14.74
N ARG A 50 -23.25 -12.30 14.63
CA ARG A 50 -23.44 -11.41 13.48
C ARG A 50 -22.44 -10.25 13.50
N LEU A 51 -22.18 -9.67 14.67
CA LEU A 51 -21.20 -8.62 14.85
C LEU A 51 -19.77 -9.13 14.57
N GLY A 52 -19.39 -10.28 15.12
CA GLY A 52 -18.09 -10.90 14.89
C GLY A 52 -17.85 -11.18 13.40
N ARG A 53 -18.84 -11.73 12.68
CA ARG A 53 -18.75 -11.91 11.22
C ARG A 53 -18.65 -10.60 10.46
N ALA A 54 -19.39 -9.56 10.87
CA ALA A 54 -19.32 -8.25 10.23
C ALA A 54 -17.94 -7.62 10.42
N LEU A 55 -17.39 -7.65 11.64
CA LEU A 55 -16.06 -7.13 11.96
C LEU A 55 -14.95 -7.90 11.21
N ALA A 56 -15.05 -9.23 11.13
CA ALA A 56 -14.15 -10.03 10.31
C ALA A 56 -14.21 -9.60 8.84
N GLY A 57 -15.41 -9.40 8.28
CA GLY A 57 -15.60 -8.93 6.92
C GLY A 57 -15.08 -7.51 6.66
N VAL A 58 -15.08 -6.63 7.67
CA VAL A 58 -14.46 -5.31 7.61
C VAL A 58 -12.94 -5.45 7.62
N GLY A 59 -12.37 -6.25 8.53
CA GLY A 59 -10.93 -6.52 8.59
C GLY A 59 -10.38 -7.04 7.26
N THR A 60 -11.04 -8.01 6.63
CA THR A 60 -10.64 -8.52 5.30
C THR A 60 -10.63 -7.43 4.23
N ARG A 61 -11.63 -6.53 4.24
CA ARG A 61 -11.70 -5.43 3.25
C ARG A 61 -10.61 -4.40 3.47
N ILE A 62 -10.30 -4.06 4.72
CA ILE A 62 -9.21 -3.14 5.05
C ILE A 62 -7.86 -3.74 4.60
N GLN A 63 -7.65 -5.03 4.84
CA GLN A 63 -6.43 -5.73 4.43
C GLN A 63 -6.27 -5.79 2.90
N ALA A 64 -7.37 -6.02 2.17
CA ALA A 64 -7.37 -5.95 0.71
C ALA A 64 -7.04 -4.54 0.21
N TRP A 65 -7.56 -3.51 0.88
CA TRP A 65 -7.24 -2.12 0.57
C TRP A 65 -5.77 -1.79 0.85
N ALA A 66 -5.22 -2.19 2.00
CA ALA A 66 -3.81 -2.04 2.33
C ALA A 66 -2.91 -2.67 1.25
N THR A 67 -3.25 -3.86 0.79
CA THR A 67 -2.53 -4.56 -0.30
C THR A 67 -2.54 -3.75 -1.59
N CYS A 68 -3.69 -3.20 -1.98
CA CYS A 68 -3.81 -2.38 -3.19
C CYS A 68 -3.00 -1.08 -3.10
N VAL A 69 -3.04 -0.41 -1.94
CA VAL A 69 -2.26 0.82 -1.69
C VAL A 69 -0.75 0.53 -1.74
N ARG A 70 -0.31 -0.56 -1.11
CA ARG A 70 1.09 -0.99 -1.14
C ARG A 70 1.57 -1.27 -2.57
N GLY A 71 0.80 -2.06 -3.33
CA GLY A 71 1.11 -2.37 -4.73
C GLY A 71 1.16 -1.13 -5.62
N THR A 72 0.28 -0.14 -5.38
CA THR A 72 0.34 1.16 -6.07
C THR A 72 1.65 1.90 -5.76
N GLY A 73 2.06 1.92 -4.48
CA GLY A 73 3.33 2.50 -4.07
C GLY A 73 4.54 1.82 -4.74
N GLU A 74 4.54 0.49 -4.82
CA GLU A 74 5.60 -0.29 -5.51
C GLU A 74 5.67 0.00 -7.01
N LEU A 75 4.52 0.11 -7.68
CA LEU A 75 4.45 0.46 -9.11
C LEU A 75 4.99 1.88 -9.38
N ILE A 76 4.64 2.85 -8.55
CA ILE A 76 5.16 4.22 -8.68
C ILE A 76 6.68 4.24 -8.47
N ASP A 77 7.17 3.55 -7.45
CA ASP A 77 8.60 3.48 -7.11
C ASP A 77 9.44 2.85 -8.23
N SER A 78 8.97 1.73 -8.77
CA SER A 78 9.61 1.03 -9.88
C SER A 78 9.56 1.85 -11.18
N SER A 79 8.44 2.51 -11.48
CA SER A 79 8.33 3.40 -12.63
C SER A 79 9.29 4.59 -12.53
N ALA A 80 9.39 5.22 -11.35
CA ALA A 80 10.32 6.33 -11.11
C ALA A 80 11.78 5.91 -11.33
N THR A 81 12.16 4.74 -10.79
CA THR A 81 13.50 4.16 -10.97
C THR A 81 13.79 3.82 -12.43
N GLY A 82 12.81 3.23 -13.13
CA GLY A 82 12.93 2.87 -14.55
C GLY A 82 13.15 4.09 -15.44
N SER A 83 12.40 5.17 -15.23
CA SER A 83 12.59 6.40 -16.01
C SER A 83 13.91 7.10 -15.67
N ALA A 84 14.32 7.15 -14.41
CA ALA A 84 15.61 7.74 -14.03
C ALA A 84 16.80 7.02 -14.67
N SER A 85 16.74 5.69 -14.75
CA SER A 85 17.77 4.89 -15.42
C SER A 85 17.78 5.09 -16.94
N ALA A 86 16.61 5.18 -17.58
CA ALA A 86 16.49 5.49 -19.01
C ALA A 86 17.03 6.91 -19.35
N ASP A 87 16.73 7.90 -18.51
CA ASP A 87 17.26 9.26 -18.66
C ASP A 87 18.79 9.29 -18.53
N GLY A 88 19.34 8.58 -17.53
CA GLY A 88 20.78 8.44 -17.34
C GLY A 88 21.49 7.75 -18.51
N ALA A 89 20.92 6.66 -19.03
CA ALA A 89 21.44 5.97 -20.21
C ALA A 89 21.43 6.87 -21.47
N SER A 90 20.35 7.64 -21.65
CA SER A 90 20.23 8.61 -22.75
C SER A 90 21.28 9.71 -22.64
N ALA A 91 21.50 10.27 -21.45
CA ALA A 91 22.52 11.29 -21.21
C ALA A 91 23.95 10.78 -21.47
N ALA A 92 24.25 9.54 -21.06
CA ALA A 92 25.53 8.89 -21.33
C ALA A 92 25.75 8.66 -22.84
N GLY A 93 24.71 8.20 -23.55
CA GLY A 93 24.74 8.01 -25.00
C GLY A 93 25.00 9.33 -25.75
N ILE A 94 24.32 10.42 -25.36
CA ILE A 94 24.53 11.76 -25.94
C ILE A 94 25.97 12.24 -25.66
N THR A 95 26.46 12.08 -24.44
CA THR A 95 27.83 12.48 -24.07
C THR A 95 28.87 11.72 -24.90
N SER A 96 28.68 10.41 -25.07
CA SER A 96 29.54 9.58 -25.91
C SER A 96 29.50 10.06 -27.36
N ALA A 97 28.32 10.29 -27.94
CA ALA A 97 28.18 10.72 -29.33
C ALA A 97 28.77 12.13 -29.58
N GLY A 98 28.59 13.05 -28.63
CA GLY A 98 29.19 14.38 -28.68
C GLY A 98 30.72 14.36 -28.60
N GLY A 99 31.30 13.43 -27.85
CA GLY A 99 32.75 13.23 -27.77
C GLY A 99 33.36 12.61 -29.04
N THR A 100 32.59 11.85 -29.82
CA THR A 100 33.05 11.27 -31.10
C THR A 100 33.00 12.24 -32.28
N LEU A 101 32.30 13.37 -32.13
CA LEU A 101 32.10 14.38 -33.17
C LEU A 101 33.06 15.59 -33.06
N VAL A 102 34.03 15.54 -32.13
CA VAL A 102 35.08 16.55 -31.92
C VAL A 102 36.44 15.99 -32.31
#